data_AF-A0A453A101-F1
#
_entry.id   AF-A0A453A101-F1
#
_cell.length_a   1.000
_cell.length_b   1.000
_cell.length_c   1.000
_cell.angle_alpha   90.00
_cell.angle_beta   90.00
_cell.angle_gamma   90.00
#
_symmetry.space_group_name_H-M   'P 1'
#
loop_
_entity.id
_entity.type
_entity.pdbx_description
1 polymer ?
#
loop_
_entity_poly.entity_id
_entity_poly.type
_entity_poly.pdbx_seq_one_letter_code
_entity_poly.pdbx_strand_id
1 'polypeptide(L)' 'MGLLSIIRKIKRKEKEMRILMVGLDNSGKTTTVLKINGEDTSVISPTLGFNIKTIQYQK' A
#
# COMPACT_ATOMS: atom_id res chain seq x y z
N MET A 1 -20.94 -8.24 -19.29
CA MET A 1 -19.90 -9.12 -19.86
C MET A 1 -19.01 -8.26 -20.74
N GLY A 2 -17.87 -7.81 -20.23
CA GLY A 2 -16.95 -6.94 -20.99
C GLY A 2 -15.53 -7.04 -20.46
N LEU A 3 -14.55 -6.54 -21.21
CA LEU A 3 -13.12 -6.67 -20.91
C LEU A 3 -12.78 -6.22 -19.48
N LEU A 4 -13.35 -5.10 -19.02
CA LEU A 4 -13.13 -4.58 -17.66
C LEU A 4 -13.60 -5.55 -16.56
N SER A 5 -14.71 -6.27 -16.80
CA SER A 5 -15.22 -7.27 -15.85
C SER A 5 -14.31 -8.51 -15.77
N ILE A 6 -13.67 -8.87 -16.88
CA ILE A 6 -12.71 -9.98 -16.96
C ILE A 6 -11.43 -9.60 -16.21
N ILE A 7 -10.88 -8.41 -16.48
CA ILE A 7 -9.69 -7.88 -15.78
C ILE A 7 -9.93 -7.82 -14.26
N ARG A 8 -11.10 -7.34 -13.82
CA ARG A 8 -11.47 -7.32 -12.40
C ARG A 8 -11.56 -8.73 -11.79
N LYS A 9 -12.06 -9.72 -12.55
CA LYS A 9 -12.18 -11.11 -12.09
C LYS A 9 -10.81 -11.79 -11.96
N ILE A 10 -9.87 -11.50 -12.88
CA ILE A 10 -8.49 -11.98 -12.83
C ILE A 10 -7.77 -11.39 -11.61
N LYS A 11 -7.82 -10.06 -11.41
CA LYS A 11 -7.23 -9.42 -10.22
C LYS A 11 -7.77 -9.96 -8.90
N ARG A 12 -9.07 -10.29 -8.83
CA ARG A 12 -9.65 -10.93 -7.63
C ARG A 12 -9.08 -12.33 -7.36
N LYS A 13 -8.71 -13.11 -8.39
CA LYS A 13 -8.05 -14.41 -8.21
C LYS A 13 -6.63 -14.27 -7.66
N GLU A 14 -5.92 -13.21 -8.01
CA GLU A 14 -4.55 -12.92 -7.53
C GLU A 14 -4.51 -12.53 -6.05
N LYS A 15 -5.66 -12.35 -5.39
CA LYS A 15 -5.79 -11.91 -3.98
C LYS A 15 -5.04 -10.60 -3.67
N GLU A 16 -4.88 -9.74 -4.67
CA GLU A 16 -4.30 -8.42 -4.48
C GLU A 16 -5.27 -7.47 -3.77
N MET A 17 -4.75 -6.75 -2.77
CA MET A 17 -5.46 -5.66 -2.10
C MET A 17 -4.75 -4.34 -2.37
N ARG A 18 -5.52 -3.31 -2.69
CA ARG A 18 -5.02 -1.93 -2.77
C ARG A 18 -5.54 -1.16 -1.57
N ILE A 19 -4.62 -0.75 -0.70
CA ILE A 19 -4.94 -0.02 0.53
C ILE A 19 -4.46 1.42 0.36
N LEU A 20 -5.35 2.38 0.59
CA LEU A 20 -5.02 3.81 0.62
C LEU A 20 -4.92 4.24 2.09
N MET A 21 -3.74 4.72 2.50
CA MET A 21 -3.52 5.24 3.84
C MET A 21 -3.74 6.76 3.86
N VAL A 22 -4.72 7.21 4.66
CA VAL A 22 -5.06 8.64 4.83
C VAL A 22 -4.98 9.05 6.30
N GLY A 23 -4.79 10.34 6.54
CA GLY A 23 -4.64 10.89 7.89
C GLY A 23 -3.94 12.25 7.86
N LEU A 24 -3.96 12.97 8.98
CA LEU A 24 -3.32 14.28 9.14
C LEU A 24 -1.80 14.22 8.92
N ASP A 25 -1.18 15.36 8.66
CA ASP A 25 0.28 15.45 8.63
C ASP A 25 0.89 14.94 9.94
N ASN A 26 2.07 14.33 9.83
CA ASN A 26 2.78 13.71 10.95
C ASN A 26 2.02 12.60 11.73
N SER A 27 0.88 12.11 11.24
CA SER A 27 0.12 11.03 11.90
C SER A 27 0.77 9.62 11.84
N GLY A 28 2.05 9.52 11.45
CA GLY A 28 2.79 8.25 11.36
C GLY A 28 2.48 7.37 10.15
N LYS A 29 1.86 7.90 9.08
CA LYS A 29 1.49 7.12 7.87
C LYS A 29 2.71 6.42 7.25
N THR A 30 3.75 7.19 6.92
CA THR A 30 4.96 6.68 6.27
C THR A 30 5.68 5.68 7.17
N THR A 31 5.82 5.97 8.45
CA THR A 31 6.41 5.07 9.46
C THR A 31 5.69 3.73 9.51
N THR A 32 4.35 3.73 9.50
CA THR A 32 3.55 2.51 9.56
C THR A 32 3.77 1.65 8.32
N VAL A 33 3.75 2.24 7.12
CA VAL A 33 3.97 1.51 5.87
C VAL A 33 5.38 0.90 5.82
N LEU A 34 6.41 1.67 6.17
CA LEU A 34 7.80 1.19 6.21
C LEU A 34 7.99 0.05 7.21
N LYS A 35 7.42 0.20 8.41
CA LYS A 35 7.51 -0.82 9.46
C LYS A 35 6.85 -2.13 9.06
N ILE A 36 5.67 -2.08 8.43
CA ILE A 36 4.99 -3.30 7.93
C ILE A 36 5.84 -3.97 6.84
N ASN A 37 6.56 -3.19 6.04
CA ASN A 37 7.44 -3.72 4.99
C ASN A 37 8.84 -4.13 5.51
N GLY A 38 9.10 -4.03 6.82
CA GLY A 38 10.40 -4.36 7.41
C GLY A 38 11.53 -3.39 7.06
N GLU A 39 11.21 -2.16 6.66
CA GLU A 39 12.19 -1.12 6.34
C GLU A 39 12.61 -0.34 7.58
N ASP A 40 13.78 0.31 7.51
CA ASP A 40 14.26 1.18 8.58
C ASP A 40 13.33 2.38 8.79
N THR A 41 13.14 2.75 10.05
CA THR A 41 12.27 3.85 10.49
C THR A 41 13.00 4.89 11.34
N SER A 42 14.33 4.81 11.42
CA SER A 42 15.16 5.72 12.22
C SER A 42 15.08 7.18 11.76
N VAL A 43 15.03 7.41 10.45
CA VAL A 43 14.95 8.75 9.84
C VAL A 43 13.83 8.77 8.80
N ILE A 44 12.81 9.57 9.03
CA ILE A 44 11.66 9.71 8.13
C ILE A 44 11.35 11.19 7.91
N SER A 45 11.30 11.60 6.65
CA SER A 45 10.93 12.95 6.25
C SER A 45 9.43 13.05 5.92
N PRO A 46 8.81 14.25 6.07
CA PRO A 46 7.47 14.50 5.57
C PRO A 46 7.33 14.13 4.09
N THR A 47 6.25 13.42 3.76
CA THR A 47 6.03 12.95 2.39
C THR A 47 5.42 14.06 1.55
N LEU A 48 6.07 14.40 0.43
CA LEU A 48 5.48 15.22 -0.61
C LEU A 48 4.79 14.31 -1.63
N GLY A 49 3.49 14.53 -1.87
CA GLY A 49 2.70 13.66 -2.75
C GLY A 49 2.32 12.34 -2.09
N PHE A 50 2.63 11.21 -2.74
CA PHE A 50 2.27 9.88 -2.25
C PHE A 50 3.38 8.86 -2.55
N ASN A 51 3.40 7.78 -1.76
CA ASN A 51 4.27 6.62 -1.95
C ASN A 51 3.42 5.38 -2.25
N ILE A 52 3.93 4.48 -3.10
CA ILE A 52 3.32 3.17 -3.35
C ILE A 52 4.33 2.10 -2.93
N LYS A 53 3.90 1.19 -2.04
CA LYS A 53 4.67 0.02 -1.62
C LYS A 53 3.82 -1.22 -1.79
N THR A 54 4.43 -2.28 -2.31
CA THR A 54 3.80 -3.60 -2.44
C THR A 54 4.35 -4.48 -1.32
N ILE A 55 3.46 -4.90 -0.42
CA ILE A 55 3.80 -5.79 0.68
C ILE A 55 3.37 -7.21 0.31
N GLN A 56 4.29 -8.17 0.33
CA GLN A 56 3.94 -9.58 0.19
C GLN A 56 3.60 -10.15 1.57
N TYR A 57 2.33 -10.49 1.76
CA TYR A 57 1.89 -11.21 2.94
C TYR A 57 1.96 -12.71 2.66
N GLN A 58 3.00 -13.36 3.19
CA GLN A 58 3.06 -14.82 3.27
C GLN A 58 2.41 -15.25 4.58
N LYS A 59 1.53 -16.25 4.49
CA LYS A 59 0.77 -16.78 5.62
C LYS A 59 1.61 -17.71 6.47
#